data_AF-A0A1M5U6M4-F1
#
_entry.id   AF-A0A1M5U6M4-F1
#
_cell.length_a   1.000
_cell.length_b   1.000
_cell.length_c   1.000
_cell.angle_alpha   90.00
_cell.angle_beta   90.00
_cell.angle_gamma   90.00
#
_symmetry.space_group_name_H-M   'P 1'
#
loop_
_entity.id
_entity.type
_entity.pdbx_description
1 polymer ?
#
loop_
_entity_poly.entity_id
_entity_poly.type
_entity_poly.pdbx_seq_one_letter_code
_entity_poly.pdbx_strand_id
1 'polypeptide(L)'
;MKIETYIAQLLYRYQCVTVPGFGAFLTEIQSAQLNESTNSFFPPKKTVFFNSRLKNNDGLLANHVAQAENISYGAAVNGIAFEIQNWRQTLEENGVISLKNIGDLRLNSENNIIFSPNDQINYLSTSFGLSPFVSPMVKREIFEKKIEQISERETTGLYEDEEVRSSRSYLRYAAIFVLGLGVTGSIGYPLYQNQIAAQTLVVEGNVQKKVQNKIQEATFVIQNPLPAVTLAVDSAKVETAEVKLMPYHIMAGAFRSEANAKKAYNQLIKDGYKARMLGENKHGLFPVLYGSYATMGEAEKAQKEIQKGENPDAWILVENL
;
A
#
# COMPACT_ATOMS: atom_id res chain seq x y z
N MET A 1 18.68 -21.74 -28.88
CA MET A 1 18.74 -21.30 -27.47
C MET A 1 17.38 -21.59 -26.87
N LYS A 2 17.27 -22.27 -25.73
CA LYS A 2 15.93 -22.67 -25.22
C LYS A 2 15.23 -21.50 -24.54
N ILE A 3 14.62 -20.59 -25.31
CA ILE A 3 14.01 -19.37 -24.77
C ILE A 3 12.77 -19.66 -23.90
N GLU A 4 12.13 -20.81 -24.11
CA GLU A 4 10.97 -21.25 -23.35
C GLU A 4 11.28 -21.42 -21.85
N THR A 5 12.51 -21.79 -21.48
CA THR A 5 12.89 -21.92 -20.06
C THR A 5 12.99 -20.56 -19.38
N TYR A 6 13.55 -19.56 -20.06
CA TYR A 6 13.66 -18.20 -19.55
C TYR A 6 12.29 -17.51 -19.47
N ILE A 7 11.42 -17.74 -20.45
CA ILE A 7 10.03 -17.27 -20.39
C ILE A 7 9.32 -17.88 -19.17
N ALA A 8 9.42 -19.20 -18.98
CA ALA A 8 8.82 -19.86 -17.83
C ALA A 8 9.34 -19.32 -16.48
N GLN A 9 10.64 -19.01 -16.37
CA GLN A 9 11.20 -18.38 -15.18
C GLN A 9 10.61 -16.98 -14.91
N LEU A 10 10.48 -16.18 -15.96
CA LEU A 10 9.92 -14.83 -15.86
C LEU A 10 8.43 -14.86 -15.50
N LEU A 11 7.66 -15.87 -15.94
CA LEU A 11 6.23 -16.01 -15.63
C LEU A 11 5.95 -16.21 -14.13
N TYR A 12 6.91 -16.66 -13.32
CA TYR A 12 6.74 -16.66 -11.86
C TYR A 12 6.70 -15.24 -11.27
N ARG A 13 7.50 -14.33 -11.81
CA ARG A 13 7.71 -12.99 -11.24
C ARG A 13 6.86 -11.90 -11.90
N TYR A 14 6.63 -12.00 -13.20
CA TYR A 14 5.98 -10.96 -14.00
C TYR A 14 4.61 -11.41 -14.49
N GLN A 15 3.74 -10.43 -14.76
CA GLN A 15 2.40 -10.69 -15.31
C GLN A 15 2.39 -10.74 -16.84
N CYS A 16 3.29 -10.01 -17.47
CA CYS A 16 3.47 -9.93 -18.92
C CYS A 16 4.93 -10.23 -19.24
N VAL A 17 5.17 -11.14 -20.18
CA VAL A 17 6.49 -11.44 -20.72
C VAL A 17 6.42 -11.31 -22.23
N THR A 18 7.02 -10.26 -22.77
CA THR A 18 7.00 -10.02 -24.22
C THR A 18 8.12 -10.78 -24.92
N VAL A 19 7.79 -11.42 -26.03
CA VAL A 19 8.70 -12.11 -26.94
C VAL A 19 8.82 -11.26 -28.21
N PRO A 20 9.92 -10.49 -28.37
CA PRO A 20 10.06 -9.50 -29.43
C PRO A 20 9.78 -10.07 -30.82
N GLY A 21 8.84 -9.47 -31.55
CA GLY A 21 8.49 -9.93 -32.90
C GLY A 21 7.62 -11.20 -32.97
N PHE A 22 7.26 -11.83 -31.86
CA PHE A 22 6.37 -12.99 -31.82
C PHE A 22 5.01 -12.67 -31.18
N GLY A 23 5.02 -12.14 -29.96
CA GLY A 23 3.83 -11.89 -29.15
C GLY A 23 4.19 -11.74 -27.67
N ALA A 24 3.19 -11.70 -26.79
CA ALA A 24 3.42 -11.67 -25.33
C ALA A 24 2.63 -12.76 -24.60
N PHE A 25 3.26 -13.33 -23.59
CA PHE A 25 2.60 -14.20 -22.62
C PHE A 25 2.08 -13.36 -21.46
N LEU A 26 0.77 -13.39 -21.29
CA LEU A 26 0.05 -12.69 -20.24
C LEU A 26 -0.37 -13.70 -19.19
N THR A 27 -0.53 -13.25 -17.95
CA THR A 27 -1.00 -14.12 -16.88
C THR A 27 -2.07 -13.45 -16.06
N GLU A 28 -3.01 -14.25 -15.59
CA GLU A 28 -4.09 -13.80 -14.72
C GLU A 28 -4.16 -14.73 -13.51
N ILE A 29 -4.35 -14.14 -12.33
CA ILE A 29 -4.54 -14.89 -11.10
C ILE A 29 -6.02 -15.22 -10.97
N GLN A 30 -6.32 -16.50 -10.91
CA GLN A 30 -7.64 -17.03 -10.60
C GLN A 30 -7.67 -17.44 -9.12
N SER A 31 -8.69 -16.98 -8.40
CA SER A 31 -8.94 -17.34 -7.00
C SER A 31 -9.20 -18.85 -6.86
N ALA A 32 -9.14 -19.33 -5.61
CA ALA A 32 -9.51 -20.71 -5.30
C ALA A 32 -10.93 -21.03 -5.81
N GLN A 33 -11.12 -22.21 -6.37
CA GLN A 33 -12.38 -22.64 -6.95
C GLN A 33 -12.89 -23.89 -6.23
N LEU A 34 -14.20 -23.93 -5.98
CA LEU A 34 -14.89 -25.13 -5.52
C LEU A 34 -15.64 -25.74 -6.71
N ASN A 35 -15.34 -26.99 -7.02
CA ASN A 35 -16.19 -27.79 -7.88
C ASN A 35 -17.23 -28.52 -7.04
N GLU A 36 -18.47 -28.03 -7.07
CA GLU A 36 -19.59 -28.57 -6.28
C GLU A 36 -19.96 -30.01 -6.68
N SER A 37 -19.81 -30.35 -7.97
CA SER A 37 -20.15 -31.70 -8.46
C SER A 37 -19.25 -32.79 -7.88
N THR A 38 -17.98 -32.46 -7.64
CA THR A 38 -16.97 -33.39 -7.12
C THR A 38 -16.53 -33.05 -5.69
N ASN A 39 -17.14 -32.04 -5.05
CA ASN A 39 -16.72 -31.44 -3.79
C ASN A 39 -15.19 -31.20 -3.70
N SER A 40 -14.59 -30.82 -4.84
CA SER A 40 -13.15 -30.64 -4.95
C SER A 40 -12.78 -29.17 -4.86
N PHE A 41 -11.85 -28.85 -3.98
CA PHE A 41 -11.27 -27.54 -3.82
C PHE A 41 -9.98 -27.45 -4.65
N PHE A 42 -9.90 -26.43 -5.48
CA PHE A 42 -8.72 -26.09 -6.27
C PHE A 42 -8.05 -24.84 -5.68
N PRO A 43 -6.73 -24.86 -5.48
CA PRO A 43 -6.02 -23.71 -4.96
C PRO A 43 -6.04 -22.54 -5.98
N PRO A 44 -5.77 -21.30 -5.53
CA PRO A 44 -5.60 -20.19 -6.45
C PRO A 44 -4.47 -20.50 -7.44
N LYS A 45 -4.69 -20.17 -8.72
CA LYS A 45 -3.73 -20.46 -9.79
C LYS A 45 -3.44 -19.26 -10.66
N LYS A 46 -2.28 -19.24 -11.31
CA LYS A 46 -1.90 -18.21 -12.27
C LYS A 46 -1.96 -18.82 -13.69
N THR A 47 -3.03 -18.50 -14.42
CA THR A 47 -3.28 -18.99 -15.77
C THR A 47 -2.50 -18.14 -16.78
N VAL A 48 -1.97 -18.78 -17.83
CA VAL A 48 -1.21 -18.11 -18.90
C VAL A 48 -2.10 -17.95 -20.13
N PHE A 49 -1.97 -16.82 -20.82
CA PHE A 49 -2.59 -16.49 -22.09
C PHE A 49 -1.52 -16.01 -23.06
N PHE A 50 -1.82 -16.06 -24.36
CA PHE A 50 -0.94 -15.55 -25.40
C PHE A 50 -1.64 -14.47 -26.22
N ASN A 51 -0.94 -13.38 -26.48
CA ASN A 51 -1.40 -12.32 -27.36
C ASN A 51 -0.37 -12.07 -28.48
N SER A 52 -0.73 -12.44 -29.70
CA SER A 52 0.13 -12.30 -30.90
C SER A 52 0.31 -10.86 -31.38
N ARG A 53 -0.51 -9.91 -30.91
CA ARG A 53 -0.45 -8.50 -31.32
C ARG A 53 0.61 -7.70 -30.56
N LEU A 54 1.00 -8.16 -29.37
CA LEU A 54 1.98 -7.49 -28.52
C LEU A 54 3.40 -7.90 -28.91
N LYS A 55 3.97 -7.21 -29.91
CA LYS A 55 5.28 -7.56 -30.50
C LYS A 55 6.44 -6.64 -30.08
N ASN A 56 6.14 -5.55 -29.38
CA ASN A 56 7.13 -4.53 -29.03
C ASN A 56 8.14 -5.09 -28.02
N ASN A 57 9.42 -4.81 -28.22
CA ASN A 57 10.45 -5.24 -27.29
C ASN A 57 10.46 -4.33 -26.04
N ASP A 58 10.09 -4.88 -24.88
CA ASP A 58 10.18 -4.22 -23.57
C ASP A 58 11.54 -4.46 -22.87
N GLY A 59 12.42 -5.24 -23.49
CA GLY A 59 13.74 -5.59 -22.98
C GLY A 59 13.75 -6.61 -21.85
N LEU A 60 12.60 -7.07 -21.33
CA LEU A 60 12.56 -7.94 -20.15
C LEU A 60 13.21 -9.30 -20.42
N LEU A 61 12.74 -9.98 -21.47
CA LEU A 61 13.26 -11.29 -21.87
C LEU A 61 14.73 -11.20 -22.31
N ALA A 62 15.06 -10.20 -23.13
CA ALA A 62 16.41 -10.01 -23.65
C ALA A 62 17.42 -9.73 -22.53
N ASN A 63 17.08 -8.90 -21.55
CA ASN A 63 17.94 -8.64 -20.39
C ASN A 63 18.12 -9.90 -19.54
N HIS A 64 17.06 -10.68 -19.31
CA HIS A 64 17.14 -11.91 -18.53
C HIS A 64 18.05 -12.95 -19.20
N VAL A 65 17.93 -13.13 -20.52
CA VAL A 65 18.80 -14.03 -21.30
C VAL A 65 20.25 -13.55 -21.27
N ALA A 66 20.48 -12.25 -21.50
CA ALA A 66 21.82 -11.67 -21.49
C ALA A 66 22.55 -11.92 -20.15
N GLN A 67 21.83 -11.77 -19.03
CA GLN A 67 22.37 -12.04 -17.69
C GLN A 67 22.57 -13.53 -17.43
N ALA A 68 21.63 -14.38 -17.82
CA ALA A 68 21.70 -15.82 -17.57
C ALA A 68 22.81 -16.51 -18.37
N GLU A 69 23.02 -16.10 -19.63
CA GLU A 69 24.03 -16.68 -20.52
C GLU A 69 25.36 -15.91 -20.53
N ASN A 70 25.43 -14.77 -19.82
CA ASN A 70 26.59 -13.88 -19.79
C ASN A 70 27.03 -13.41 -21.19
N ILE A 71 26.06 -12.95 -21.97
CA ILE A 71 26.25 -12.43 -23.32
C ILE A 71 25.80 -10.96 -23.40
N SER A 72 26.23 -10.25 -24.43
CA SER A 72 25.78 -8.88 -24.65
C SER A 72 24.27 -8.83 -24.93
N TYR A 73 23.62 -7.72 -24.57
CA TYR A 73 22.20 -7.50 -24.87
C TYR A 73 21.87 -7.68 -26.36
N GLY A 74 22.70 -7.13 -27.25
CA GLY A 74 22.52 -7.27 -28.69
C GLY A 74 22.60 -8.73 -29.17
N ALA A 75 23.53 -9.51 -28.60
CA ALA A 75 23.63 -10.94 -28.88
C ALA A 75 22.38 -11.70 -28.39
N ALA A 76 21.85 -11.36 -27.22
CA ALA A 76 20.61 -11.95 -26.70
C ALA A 76 19.40 -11.66 -27.59
N VAL A 77 19.23 -10.41 -28.05
CA VAL A 77 18.15 -10.03 -28.98
C VAL A 77 18.25 -10.82 -30.29
N ASN A 78 19.46 -10.95 -30.85
CA ASN A 78 19.67 -11.74 -32.07
C ASN A 78 19.41 -13.24 -31.85
N GLY A 79 19.84 -13.79 -30.72
CA GLY A 79 19.56 -15.19 -30.36
C GLY A 79 18.07 -15.47 -30.19
N ILE A 80 17.33 -14.53 -29.58
CA ILE A 80 15.87 -14.61 -29.46
C ILE A 80 15.20 -14.55 -30.85
N ALA A 81 15.62 -13.63 -31.71
CA ALA A 81 15.07 -13.49 -33.05
C ALA A 81 15.27 -14.77 -33.89
N PHE A 82 16.44 -15.40 -33.79
CA PHE A 82 16.72 -16.67 -34.46
C PHE A 82 15.81 -17.80 -33.97
N GLU A 83 15.63 -17.92 -32.66
CA GLU A 83 14.76 -18.97 -32.09
C GLU A 83 13.28 -18.77 -32.51
N ILE A 84 12.81 -17.52 -32.55
CA ILE A 84 11.46 -17.19 -33.02
C ILE A 84 11.29 -17.57 -34.50
N GLN A 85 12.32 -17.39 -35.32
CA GLN A 85 12.28 -17.81 -36.72
C GLN A 85 12.10 -19.33 -36.82
N ASN A 86 12.81 -20.11 -36.00
CA ASN A 86 12.64 -21.57 -35.93
C ASN A 86 11.22 -21.95 -35.47
N TRP A 87 10.65 -21.22 -34.50
CA TRP A 87 9.28 -21.45 -34.05
C TRP A 87 8.26 -21.19 -35.15
N ARG A 88 8.45 -20.12 -35.93
CA ARG A 88 7.59 -19.80 -37.08
C ARG A 88 7.64 -20.90 -38.14
N GLN A 89 8.84 -21.35 -38.50
CA GLN A 89 9.02 -22.44 -39.45
C GLN A 89 8.36 -23.73 -38.94
N THR A 90 8.55 -24.08 -37.66
CA THR A 90 7.93 -25.27 -37.05
C THR A 90 6.41 -25.18 -37.05
N LEU A 91 5.86 -24.00 -36.80
CA LEU A 91 4.41 -23.74 -36.87
C LEU A 91 3.89 -23.88 -38.30
N GLU A 92 4.60 -23.37 -39.30
CA GLU A 92 4.21 -23.47 -40.71
C GLU A 92 4.27 -24.93 -41.23
N GLU A 93 5.29 -25.70 -40.83
CA GLU A 93 5.49 -27.09 -41.27
C GLU A 93 4.59 -28.08 -40.52
N ASN A 94 4.55 -28.01 -39.20
CA ASN A 94 3.87 -29.00 -38.34
C ASN A 94 2.51 -28.53 -37.82
N GLY A 95 2.17 -27.24 -37.97
CA GLY A 95 0.92 -26.66 -37.46
C GLY A 95 0.85 -26.49 -35.94
N VAL A 96 1.82 -27.01 -35.19
CA VAL A 96 1.88 -26.96 -33.72
C VAL A 96 3.32 -26.85 -33.22
N ILE A 97 3.50 -26.07 -32.14
CA ILE A 97 4.73 -26.04 -31.34
C ILE A 97 4.38 -26.20 -29.86
N SER A 98 5.09 -27.08 -29.18
CA SER A 98 4.94 -27.30 -27.74
C SER A 98 6.07 -26.59 -26.98
N LEU A 99 5.71 -25.62 -26.15
CA LEU A 99 6.65 -24.90 -25.29
C LEU A 99 6.62 -25.51 -23.90
N LYS A 100 7.73 -26.13 -23.52
CA LYS A 100 7.85 -26.82 -22.22
C LYS A 100 7.49 -25.87 -21.09
N ASN A 101 6.65 -26.37 -20.18
CA ASN A 101 6.11 -25.68 -19.01
C ASN A 101 5.15 -24.51 -19.28
N ILE A 102 5.05 -24.01 -20.51
CA ILE A 102 4.20 -22.85 -20.86
C ILE A 102 2.88 -23.33 -21.47
N GLY A 103 2.94 -24.13 -22.52
CA GLY A 103 1.77 -24.57 -23.27
C GLY A 103 2.05 -24.79 -24.76
N ASP A 104 1.01 -25.06 -25.52
CA ASP A 104 1.07 -25.37 -26.94
C ASP A 104 0.51 -24.21 -27.76
N LEU A 105 1.18 -23.89 -28.87
CA LEU A 105 0.74 -22.89 -29.85
C LEU A 105 0.39 -23.64 -31.14
N ARG A 106 -0.78 -23.34 -31.71
CA ARG A 106 -1.30 -23.99 -32.91
C ARG A 106 -1.80 -22.95 -33.91
N LEU A 107 -1.64 -23.21 -35.20
CA LEU A 107 -2.28 -22.41 -36.24
C LEU A 107 -3.71 -22.93 -36.47
N ASN A 108 -4.67 -22.01 -36.53
CA ASN A 108 -6.02 -22.32 -36.98
C ASN A 108 -6.12 -22.26 -38.52
N SER A 109 -7.30 -22.58 -39.06
CA SER A 109 -7.58 -22.54 -40.50
C SER A 109 -7.45 -21.14 -41.15
N GLU A 110 -7.39 -20.09 -40.35
CA GLU A 110 -7.25 -18.69 -40.77
C GLU A 110 -5.82 -18.16 -40.54
N ASN A 111 -4.85 -19.03 -40.26
CA ASN A 111 -3.47 -18.68 -39.90
C ASN A 111 -3.32 -17.80 -38.63
N ASN A 112 -4.29 -17.86 -37.72
CA ASN A 112 -4.18 -17.27 -36.38
C ASN A 112 -3.58 -18.26 -35.38
N ILE A 113 -2.70 -17.75 -34.51
CA ILE A 113 -2.08 -18.54 -33.43
C ILE A 113 -3.07 -18.68 -32.26
N ILE A 114 -3.47 -19.91 -31.97
CA ILE A 114 -4.25 -20.29 -30.79
C ILE A 114 -3.29 -20.88 -29.75
N PHE A 115 -3.44 -20.47 -28.51
CA PHE A 115 -2.63 -20.95 -27.39
C PHE A 115 -3.45 -21.79 -26.41
N SER A 116 -2.90 -22.94 -26.03
CA SER A 116 -3.42 -23.80 -24.98
C SER A 116 -2.40 -23.85 -23.84
N PRO A 117 -2.71 -23.32 -22.63
CA PRO A 117 -1.78 -23.32 -21.52
C PRO A 117 -1.52 -24.74 -21.00
N ASN A 118 -0.33 -24.94 -20.41
CA ASN A 118 -0.03 -26.17 -19.68
C ASN A 118 -0.55 -26.07 -18.23
N ASP A 119 -1.58 -26.85 -17.89
CA ASP A 119 -2.21 -26.85 -16.56
C ASP A 119 -1.41 -27.59 -15.46
N GLN A 120 -0.27 -28.22 -15.79
CA GLN A 120 0.51 -28.97 -14.80
C GLN A 120 1.28 -28.06 -13.83
N ILE A 121 1.59 -26.82 -14.22
CA ILE A 121 2.45 -25.92 -13.47
C ILE A 121 1.68 -24.69 -13.05
N ASN A 122 1.65 -24.43 -11.74
CA ASN A 122 1.12 -23.19 -11.20
C ASN A 122 2.23 -22.15 -11.05
N TYR A 123 2.17 -21.08 -11.85
CA TYR A 123 3.12 -19.98 -11.78
C TYR A 123 2.88 -19.03 -10.58
N LEU A 124 1.85 -19.28 -9.78
CA LEU A 124 1.57 -18.50 -8.57
C LEU A 124 2.44 -18.97 -7.40
N SER A 125 3.52 -18.24 -7.10
CA SER A 125 4.44 -18.60 -6.01
C SER A 125 3.76 -18.68 -4.63
N THR A 126 2.71 -17.89 -4.38
CA THR A 126 1.97 -17.92 -3.10
C THR A 126 1.12 -19.18 -2.91
N SER A 127 0.82 -19.90 -3.99
CA SER A 127 0.08 -21.18 -3.95
C SER A 127 1.02 -22.39 -4.04
N PHE A 128 2.33 -22.17 -3.94
CA PHE A 128 3.30 -23.25 -3.98
C PHE A 128 3.04 -24.26 -2.86
N GLY A 129 2.98 -25.54 -3.23
CA GLY A 129 2.70 -26.65 -2.29
C GLY A 129 1.21 -26.89 -2.01
N LEU A 130 0.30 -26.03 -2.47
CA LEU A 130 -1.13 -26.30 -2.36
C LEU A 130 -1.56 -27.27 -3.46
N SER A 131 -2.10 -28.42 -3.07
CA SER A 131 -2.71 -29.39 -3.97
C SER A 131 -4.24 -29.31 -3.92
N PRO A 132 -4.94 -29.63 -5.02
CA PRO A 132 -6.37 -29.85 -4.97
C PRO A 132 -6.71 -30.94 -3.94
N PHE A 133 -7.81 -30.77 -3.21
CA PHE A 133 -8.29 -31.77 -2.27
C PHE A 133 -9.82 -31.88 -2.30
N VAL A 134 -10.32 -33.05 -1.94
CA VAL A 134 -11.77 -33.32 -1.85
C VAL A 134 -12.19 -33.24 -0.39
N SER A 135 -13.22 -32.44 -0.10
CA SER A 135 -13.82 -32.42 1.24
C SER A 135 -15.14 -33.19 1.23
N PRO A 136 -15.42 -34.03 2.23
CA PRO A 136 -16.74 -34.59 2.40
C PRO A 136 -17.76 -33.49 2.71
N MET A 137 -19.01 -33.67 2.27
CA MET A 137 -20.13 -32.79 2.64
C MET A 137 -20.40 -32.89 4.15
N VAL A 138 -20.45 -31.74 4.82
CA VAL A 138 -20.83 -31.65 6.23
C VAL A 138 -22.36 -31.59 6.34
N LYS A 139 -22.99 -32.68 6.79
CA LYS A 139 -24.43 -32.73 7.12
C LYS A 139 -24.67 -32.05 8.47
N ARG A 140 -25.17 -30.81 8.46
CA ARG A 140 -25.40 -30.01 9.70
C ARG A 140 -26.61 -30.46 10.53
N GLU A 141 -27.58 -31.15 9.92
CA GLU A 141 -28.87 -31.49 10.55
C GLU A 141 -28.79 -32.44 11.75
N ILE A 142 -27.72 -33.25 11.87
CA ILE A 142 -27.56 -34.19 12.99
C ILE A 142 -26.90 -33.51 14.20
N PHE A 143 -26.16 -32.42 13.98
CA PHE A 143 -25.48 -31.69 15.04
C PHE A 143 -26.44 -30.77 15.80
N GLU A 144 -27.38 -30.11 15.13
CA GLU A 144 -28.35 -29.23 15.79
C GLU A 144 -29.26 -30.02 16.75
N LYS A 145 -29.81 -31.16 16.32
CA LYS A 145 -30.60 -32.04 17.22
C LYS A 145 -29.80 -32.57 18.41
N LYS A 146 -28.49 -32.80 18.23
CA LYS A 146 -27.62 -33.26 19.32
C LYS A 146 -27.25 -32.12 20.26
N ILE A 147 -27.08 -30.90 19.76
CA ILE A 147 -26.83 -29.69 20.55
C ILE A 147 -28.10 -29.32 21.35
N GLU A 148 -29.29 -29.40 20.74
CA GLU A 148 -30.57 -29.22 21.43
C GLU A 148 -30.73 -30.24 22.57
N GLN A 149 -30.47 -31.53 22.31
CA GLN A 149 -30.52 -32.59 23.34
C GLN A 149 -29.47 -32.44 24.45
N ILE A 150 -28.32 -31.81 24.19
CA ILE A 150 -27.31 -31.51 25.21
C ILE A 150 -27.76 -30.30 26.04
N SER A 151 -28.32 -29.27 25.40
CA SER A 151 -28.87 -28.09 26.09
C SER A 151 -30.09 -28.43 26.97
N GLU A 152 -30.91 -29.40 26.57
CA GLU A 152 -32.04 -29.91 27.36
C GLU A 152 -31.59 -30.76 28.56
N ARG A 153 -30.41 -31.38 28.50
CA ARG A 153 -29.90 -32.25 29.57
C ARG A 153 -29.11 -31.51 30.64
N GLU A 154 -28.62 -30.30 30.37
CA GLU A 154 -27.81 -29.51 31.33
C GLU A 154 -28.62 -28.61 32.27
N THR A 155 -29.95 -28.76 32.33
CA THR A 155 -30.75 -28.17 33.42
C THR A 155 -31.07 -29.21 34.49
N THR A 156 -30.06 -29.87 35.07
CA THR A 156 -30.20 -30.34 36.45
C THR A 156 -30.05 -29.12 37.34
N GLY A 157 -31.17 -28.44 37.60
CA GLY A 157 -31.24 -27.34 38.54
C GLY A 157 -30.80 -27.81 39.92
N LEU A 158 -29.64 -27.32 40.37
CA LEU A 158 -29.37 -27.20 41.80
C LEU A 158 -30.24 -26.05 42.29
N TYR A 159 -31.50 -26.35 42.63
CA TYR A 159 -32.29 -25.47 43.48
C TYR A 159 -31.68 -25.53 44.87
N GLU A 160 -30.82 -24.57 45.16
CA GLU A 160 -30.52 -24.21 46.54
C GLU A 160 -31.70 -23.33 47.00
N ASP A 161 -32.48 -23.84 47.94
CA ASP A 161 -33.61 -23.14 48.55
C ASP A 161 -33.12 -21.85 49.24
N GLU A 162 -33.08 -20.74 48.52
CA GLU A 162 -32.90 -19.43 49.13
C GLU A 162 -34.27 -18.80 49.46
N GLU A 163 -34.54 -18.75 50.76
CA GLU A 163 -35.64 -18.00 51.36
C GLU A 163 -35.65 -16.54 50.88
N VAL A 164 -36.77 -16.12 50.29
CA VAL A 164 -36.97 -14.77 49.76
C VAL A 164 -36.93 -13.74 50.91
N ARG A 165 -35.79 -13.07 51.08
CA ARG A 165 -35.73 -11.80 51.82
C ARG A 165 -36.07 -10.63 50.90
N SER A 166 -37.11 -9.90 51.30
CA SER A 166 -37.59 -8.65 50.72
C SER A 166 -36.43 -7.67 50.46
N SER A 167 -36.01 -7.55 49.20
CA SER A 167 -35.01 -6.57 48.78
C SER A 167 -35.72 -5.32 48.27
N ARG A 168 -35.22 -4.18 48.76
CA ARG A 168 -35.86 -2.87 48.61
C ARG A 168 -36.00 -2.49 47.13
N SER A 169 -37.20 -2.08 46.73
CA SER A 169 -37.62 -1.84 45.33
C SER A 169 -36.75 -0.86 44.53
N TYR A 170 -35.98 0.02 45.18
CA TYR A 170 -35.08 0.97 44.51
C TYR A 170 -33.84 0.33 43.86
N LEU A 171 -33.39 -0.85 44.33
CA LEU A 171 -32.24 -1.54 43.71
C LEU A 171 -32.56 -2.06 42.30
N ARG A 172 -33.85 -2.34 42.02
CA ARG A 172 -34.30 -2.74 40.68
C ARG A 172 -34.17 -1.60 39.66
N TYR A 173 -34.45 -0.37 40.08
CA TYR A 173 -34.27 0.82 39.23
C TYR A 173 -32.80 1.17 39.01
N ALA A 174 -31.94 0.96 40.00
CA ALA A 174 -30.49 1.15 39.86
C ALA A 174 -29.90 0.20 38.81
N ALA A 175 -30.33 -1.07 38.77
CA ALA A 175 -29.88 -2.03 37.76
C ALA A 175 -30.27 -1.62 36.34
N ILE A 176 -31.48 -1.10 36.14
CA ILE A 176 -31.94 -0.59 34.83
C ILE A 176 -31.10 0.62 34.40
N PHE A 177 -30.78 1.53 35.33
CA PHE A 177 -29.96 2.70 35.03
C PHE A 177 -28.52 2.33 34.64
N VAL A 178 -27.91 1.37 35.34
CA VAL A 178 -26.56 0.87 35.03
C VAL A 178 -26.53 0.17 33.66
N LEU A 179 -27.53 -0.66 33.34
CA LEU A 179 -27.63 -1.29 32.03
C LEU A 179 -27.87 -0.28 30.91
N GLY A 180 -28.72 0.73 31.14
CA GLY A 180 -28.97 1.80 30.17
C GLY A 180 -27.74 2.64 29.84
N LEU A 181 -26.97 3.03 30.87
CA LEU A 181 -25.70 3.74 30.70
C LEU A 181 -24.63 2.85 30.05
N GLY A 182 -24.57 1.57 30.38
CA GLY A 182 -23.62 0.62 29.78
C GLY A 182 -23.86 0.42 28.27
N VAL A 183 -25.11 0.27 27.85
CA VAL A 183 -25.46 0.13 26.43
C VAL A 183 -25.21 1.45 25.67
N THR A 184 -25.54 2.59 26.27
CA THR A 184 -25.33 3.90 25.64
C THR A 184 -23.83 4.23 25.53
N GLY A 185 -23.02 3.88 26.52
CA GLY A 185 -21.57 4.04 26.49
C GLY A 185 -20.87 3.12 25.48
N SER A 186 -21.28 1.85 25.41
CA SER A 186 -20.63 0.87 24.53
C SER A 186 -20.99 1.01 23.05
N ILE A 187 -22.24 1.31 22.73
CA ILE A 187 -22.72 1.42 21.33
C ILE A 187 -22.80 2.88 20.85
N GLY A 188 -23.17 3.82 21.72
CA GLY A 188 -23.33 5.24 21.33
C GLY A 188 -22.01 5.98 21.10
N TYR A 189 -20.98 5.69 21.90
CA TYR A 189 -19.66 6.33 21.78
C TYR A 189 -18.96 6.11 20.43
N PRO A 190 -18.85 4.87 19.89
CA PRO A 190 -18.21 4.65 18.59
C PRO A 190 -18.99 5.26 17.42
N LEU A 191 -20.32 5.32 17.49
CA LEU A 191 -21.14 5.95 16.44
C LEU A 191 -20.93 7.48 16.37
N TYR A 192 -20.74 8.13 17.52
CA TYR A 192 -20.44 9.57 17.60
C TYR A 192 -19.05 9.90 17.04
N GLN A 193 -18.03 9.09 17.37
CA GLN A 193 -16.67 9.22 16.81
C GLN A 193 -16.66 9.09 15.29
N ASN A 194 -17.41 8.12 14.74
CA ASN A 194 -17.46 7.89 13.29
C ASN A 194 -18.08 9.08 12.51
N GLN A 195 -19.05 9.81 13.08
CA GLN A 195 -19.60 11.01 12.45
C GLN A 195 -18.61 12.19 12.45
N ILE A 196 -17.78 12.32 13.49
CA ILE A 196 -16.76 13.36 13.55
C ILE A 196 -15.63 13.08 12.54
N ALA A 197 -15.18 11.82 12.43
CA ALA A 197 -14.18 11.41 11.46
C ALA A 197 -14.65 11.60 9.99
N ALA A 198 -15.94 11.40 9.73
CA ALA A 198 -16.51 11.65 8.39
C ALA A 198 -16.46 13.15 8.02
N GLN A 199 -16.61 14.07 8.99
CA GLN A 199 -16.53 15.51 8.73
C GLN A 199 -15.09 15.98 8.51
N THR A 200 -14.10 15.40 9.18
CA THR A 200 -12.68 15.77 8.98
C THR A 200 -12.17 15.37 7.60
N LEU A 201 -12.58 14.21 7.08
CA LEU A 201 -12.21 13.74 5.73
C LEU A 201 -12.70 14.66 4.61
N VAL A 202 -13.91 15.23 4.73
CA VAL A 202 -14.46 16.16 3.74
C VAL A 202 -13.72 17.50 3.76
N VAL A 203 -13.23 17.94 4.92
CA VAL A 203 -12.42 19.15 5.06
C VAL A 203 -11.03 18.94 4.43
N GLU A 204 -10.39 17.79 4.65
CA GLU A 204 -9.10 17.46 4.04
C GLU A 204 -9.15 17.38 2.51
N GLY A 205 -10.20 16.77 1.95
CA GLY A 205 -10.40 16.71 0.49
C GLY A 205 -10.56 18.10 -0.14
N ASN A 206 -11.20 19.03 0.55
CA ASN A 206 -11.34 20.41 0.08
C ASN A 206 -10.04 21.22 0.19
N VAL A 207 -9.17 20.89 1.17
CA VAL A 207 -7.85 21.50 1.30
C VAL A 207 -6.90 20.99 0.21
N GLN A 208 -6.91 19.68 -0.12
CA GLN A 208 -6.12 19.13 -1.22
C GLN A 208 -6.50 19.74 -2.58
N LYS A 209 -7.79 19.94 -2.85
CA LYS A 209 -8.25 20.62 -4.08
C LYS A 209 -7.72 22.06 -4.19
N LYS A 210 -7.68 22.81 -3.08
CA LYS A 210 -7.12 24.17 -3.06
C LYS A 210 -5.60 24.19 -3.25
N VAL A 211 -4.89 23.19 -2.71
CA VAL A 211 -3.45 23.04 -2.92
C VAL A 211 -3.15 22.68 -4.38
N GLN A 212 -3.92 21.77 -4.96
CA GLN A 212 -3.72 21.33 -6.35
C GLN A 212 -4.02 22.45 -7.36
N ASN A 213 -5.07 23.26 -7.12
CA ASN A 213 -5.33 24.46 -7.93
C ASN A 213 -4.19 25.50 -7.83
N LYS A 214 -3.60 25.70 -6.64
CA LYS A 214 -2.43 26.57 -6.47
C LYS A 214 -1.16 26.05 -7.13
N ILE A 215 -0.95 24.73 -7.18
CA ILE A 215 0.19 24.13 -7.89
C ILE A 215 0.05 24.32 -9.40
N GLN A 216 -1.16 24.23 -9.94
CA GLN A 216 -1.42 24.48 -11.37
C GLN A 216 -1.27 25.96 -11.74
N GLU A 217 -1.69 26.88 -10.87
CA GLU A 217 -1.47 28.32 -11.05
C GLU A 217 0.02 28.72 -10.96
N ALA A 218 0.84 27.98 -10.21
CA ALA A 218 2.26 28.27 -10.01
C ALA A 218 3.21 27.64 -11.05
N THR A 219 2.72 26.86 -12.02
CA THR A 219 3.58 26.17 -13.01
C THR A 219 3.64 26.87 -14.38
N PHE A 220 3.04 28.06 -14.54
CA PHE A 220 3.11 28.81 -15.81
C PHE A 220 4.06 30.01 -15.72
N VAL A 221 5.36 29.73 -15.61
CA VAL A 221 6.41 30.70 -15.99
C VAL A 221 7.21 30.08 -17.13
N ILE A 222 6.80 30.42 -18.35
CA ILE A 222 7.60 30.20 -19.55
C ILE A 222 8.79 31.18 -19.48
N GLN A 223 10.00 30.66 -19.30
CA GLN A 223 11.22 31.36 -19.68
C GLN A 223 12.08 30.44 -20.52
N ASN A 224 12.15 30.77 -21.80
CA ASN A 224 13.07 30.22 -22.78
C ASN A 224 14.36 31.05 -22.71
N PRO A 225 15.52 30.50 -22.30
CA PRO A 225 16.77 31.22 -22.43
C PRO A 225 17.49 30.78 -23.70
N LEU A 226 17.81 31.77 -24.54
CA LEU A 226 18.80 31.63 -25.63
C LEU A 226 20.17 31.23 -25.05
N PRO A 227 21.02 30.53 -25.81
CA PRO A 227 22.34 30.15 -25.34
C PRO A 227 23.27 31.35 -25.34
N ALA A 228 23.87 31.65 -24.18
CA ALA A 228 24.93 32.64 -24.06
C ALA A 228 26.29 31.95 -23.98
N VAL A 229 27.24 32.62 -24.62
CA VAL A 229 28.59 32.19 -24.99
C VAL A 229 29.52 32.07 -23.78
N THR A 230 30.44 31.11 -23.92
CA THR A 230 31.59 30.77 -23.07
C THR A 230 32.41 31.96 -22.61
N LEU A 231 32.72 32.04 -21.31
CA LEU A 231 33.95 32.62 -20.77
C LEU A 231 34.29 31.88 -19.47
N ALA A 232 35.37 31.10 -19.50
CA ALA A 232 35.97 30.50 -18.32
C ALA A 232 36.80 31.57 -17.60
N VAL A 233 36.50 31.83 -16.32
CA VAL A 233 37.42 32.50 -15.41
C VAL A 233 37.36 31.81 -14.05
N ASP A 234 38.53 31.28 -13.71
CA ASP A 234 38.95 30.68 -12.46
C ASP A 234 39.10 31.77 -11.40
N SER A 235 38.49 31.63 -10.22
CA SER A 235 38.91 32.29 -8.97
C SER A 235 38.06 31.83 -7.79
N ALA A 236 38.77 31.23 -6.84
CA ALA A 236 38.34 30.84 -5.52
C ALA A 236 37.87 32.04 -4.66
N LYS A 237 37.14 31.66 -3.58
CA LYS A 237 36.67 32.44 -2.42
C LYS A 237 35.47 33.35 -2.62
N VAL A 238 34.29 32.76 -2.40
CA VAL A 238 33.27 33.38 -1.55
C VAL A 238 32.72 32.29 -0.62
N GLU A 239 33.05 32.40 0.67
CA GLU A 239 32.39 31.69 1.75
C GLU A 239 30.94 32.19 1.82
N THR A 240 30.02 31.52 1.16
CA THR A 240 28.58 31.66 1.41
C THR A 240 28.18 30.63 2.45
N ALA A 241 27.86 31.13 3.64
CA ALA A 241 27.29 30.37 4.75
C ALA A 241 26.19 29.43 4.23
N GLU A 242 26.41 28.14 4.43
CA GLU A 242 25.40 27.11 4.20
C GLU A 242 24.11 27.54 4.90
N VAL A 243 23.07 27.83 4.12
CA VAL A 243 21.71 27.91 4.63
C VAL A 243 21.38 26.50 5.11
N LYS A 244 21.70 26.19 6.38
CA LYS A 244 21.31 24.94 7.01
C LYS A 244 19.79 24.92 7.01
N LEU A 245 19.20 24.17 6.08
CA LEU A 245 17.79 23.83 6.13
C LEU A 245 17.56 23.10 7.44
N MET A 246 16.83 23.75 8.35
CA MET A 246 16.40 23.18 9.62
C MET A 246 14.89 22.97 9.56
N PRO A 247 14.40 21.89 8.92
CA PRO A 247 12.98 21.71 8.62
C PRO A 247 12.11 21.34 9.83
N TYR A 248 12.73 21.06 10.99
CA TYR A 248 12.02 20.58 12.17
C TYR A 248 11.99 21.66 13.25
N HIS A 249 10.80 22.14 13.60
CA HIS A 249 10.62 23.23 14.56
C HIS A 249 9.77 22.77 15.75
N ILE A 250 10.22 23.04 16.98
CA ILE A 250 9.44 22.69 18.18
C ILE A 250 8.56 23.87 18.56
N MET A 251 7.25 23.66 18.58
CA MET A 251 6.25 24.70 18.83
C MET A 251 6.05 24.91 20.33
N ALA A 252 6.17 26.16 20.78
CA ALA A 252 5.81 26.57 22.14
C ALA A 252 4.33 26.95 22.25
N GLY A 253 3.77 27.54 21.19
CA GLY A 253 2.36 27.91 21.12
C GLY A 253 2.05 28.80 19.92
N ALA A 254 0.76 29.06 19.69
CA ALA A 254 0.28 29.98 18.67
C ALA A 254 -0.72 30.95 19.29
N PHE A 255 -0.41 32.25 19.24
CA PHE A 255 -1.18 33.28 19.95
C PHE A 255 -1.97 34.14 18.98
N ARG A 256 -3.21 34.51 19.35
CA ARG A 256 -4.05 35.43 18.55
C ARG A 256 -3.55 36.89 18.57
N SER A 257 -2.73 37.25 19.55
CA SER A 257 -2.25 38.62 19.75
C SER A 257 -0.73 38.65 19.62
N GLU A 258 -0.23 39.51 18.76
CA GLU A 258 1.21 39.75 18.56
C GLU A 258 1.91 40.17 19.86
N ALA A 259 1.25 41.01 20.67
CA ALA A 259 1.80 41.45 21.96
C ALA A 259 1.99 40.27 22.94
N ASN A 260 1.07 39.31 22.94
CA ASN A 260 1.19 38.10 23.77
C ASN A 260 2.24 37.14 23.21
N ALA A 261 2.32 36.99 21.88
CA ALA A 261 3.38 36.21 21.22
C ALA A 261 4.76 36.78 21.55
N LYS A 262 4.92 38.11 21.50
CA LYS A 262 6.18 38.79 21.84
C LYS A 262 6.55 38.62 23.31
N LYS A 263 5.57 38.62 24.23
CA LYS A 263 5.81 38.29 25.65
C LYS A 263 6.30 36.86 25.82
N ALA A 264 5.65 35.89 25.18
CA ALA A 264 6.05 34.49 25.23
C ALA A 264 7.45 34.27 24.62
N TYR A 265 7.73 34.88 23.46
CA TYR A 265 9.05 34.86 22.83
C TYR A 265 10.14 35.41 23.75
N ASN A 266 9.91 36.58 24.35
CA ASN A 266 10.88 37.19 25.27
C ASN A 266 11.09 36.33 26.52
N GLN A 267 10.07 35.62 26.97
CA GLN A 267 10.18 34.69 28.10
C GLN A 267 11.09 33.51 27.72
N LEU A 268 10.85 32.87 26.57
CA LEU A 268 11.68 31.76 26.10
C LEU A 268 13.14 32.14 25.86
N ILE A 269 13.41 33.37 25.40
CA ILE A 269 14.77 33.89 25.27
C ILE A 269 15.44 34.05 26.65
N LYS A 270 14.69 34.51 27.67
CA LYS A 270 15.21 34.60 29.05
C LYS A 270 15.49 33.23 29.66
N ASP A 271 14.67 32.24 29.33
CA ASP A 271 14.79 30.85 29.80
C ASP A 271 15.92 30.10 29.05
N GLY A 272 16.56 30.74 28.07
CA GLY A 272 17.78 30.26 27.40
C GLY A 272 17.53 29.48 26.10
N TYR A 273 16.30 29.46 25.61
CA TYR A 273 15.96 28.76 24.37
C TYR A 273 16.34 29.57 23.13
N LYS A 274 16.65 28.87 22.03
CA LYS A 274 16.85 29.46 20.69
C LYS A 274 15.50 29.79 20.03
N ALA A 275 14.67 30.54 20.75
CA ALA A 275 13.30 30.78 20.36
C ALA A 275 13.22 31.60 19.07
N ARG A 276 12.15 31.41 18.31
CA ARG A 276 11.85 32.18 17.10
C ARG A 276 10.36 32.49 17.04
N MET A 277 10.01 33.75 16.86
CA MET A 277 8.64 34.17 16.61
C MET A 277 8.43 34.25 15.09
N LEU A 278 7.38 33.61 14.59
CA LEU A 278 6.99 33.70 13.19
C LEU A 278 5.92 34.77 13.00
N GLY A 279 5.76 35.23 11.75
CA GLY A 279 4.68 36.11 11.37
C GLY A 279 3.31 35.45 11.46
N GLU A 280 2.26 36.19 11.13
CA GLU A 280 0.90 35.70 11.13
C GLU A 280 0.75 34.50 10.17
N ASN A 281 0.35 33.35 10.72
CA ASN A 281 0.06 32.16 9.92
C ASN A 281 -1.32 32.30 9.23
N LYS A 282 -1.64 31.42 8.28
CA LYS A 282 -2.92 31.34 7.53
C LYS A 282 -4.19 31.36 8.40
N HIS A 283 -4.05 31.10 9.70
CA HIS A 283 -5.13 31.09 10.68
C HIS A 283 -5.23 32.35 11.54
N GLY A 284 -4.45 33.40 11.24
CA GLY A 284 -4.44 34.64 12.01
C GLY A 284 -3.79 34.52 13.39
N LEU A 285 -2.84 33.59 13.53
CA LEU A 285 -2.13 33.30 14.77
C LEU A 285 -0.64 33.56 14.59
N PHE A 286 0.01 34.05 15.65
CA PHE A 286 1.45 34.28 15.74
C PHE A 286 2.12 33.07 16.41
N PRO A 287 2.82 32.20 15.66
CA PRO A 287 3.51 31.05 16.19
C PRO A 287 4.80 31.45 16.93
N VAL A 288 5.06 30.79 18.04
CA VAL A 288 6.30 30.93 18.80
C VAL A 288 6.94 29.55 18.93
N LEU A 289 8.23 29.47 18.58
CA LEU A 289 9.04 28.26 18.54
C LEU A 289 10.03 28.24 19.70
N TYR A 290 10.30 27.07 20.28
CA TYR A 290 11.44 26.85 21.19
C TYR A 290 12.77 26.79 20.43
N GLY A 291 12.77 26.23 19.21
CA GLY A 291 13.97 26.06 18.41
C GLY A 291 13.72 25.35 17.08
N SER A 292 14.72 25.39 16.20
CA SER A 292 14.74 24.74 14.89
C SER A 292 15.91 23.76 14.82
N TYR A 293 15.70 22.61 14.20
CA TYR A 293 16.64 21.49 14.16
C TYR A 293 16.78 20.94 12.74
N ALA A 294 17.96 20.40 12.43
CA ALA A 294 18.26 19.85 11.10
C ALA A 294 17.69 18.44 10.90
N THR A 295 17.61 17.64 11.97
CA THR A 295 17.15 16.25 11.90
C THR A 295 15.99 15.98 12.85
N MET A 296 15.10 15.07 12.45
CA MET A 296 13.95 14.65 13.27
C MET A 296 14.40 14.08 14.63
N GLY A 297 15.50 13.31 14.65
CA GLY A 297 16.02 12.71 15.88
C GLY A 297 16.48 13.73 16.92
N GLU A 298 17.09 14.84 16.49
CA GLU A 298 17.44 15.95 17.38
C GLU A 298 16.19 16.66 17.91
N ALA A 299 15.20 16.89 17.04
CA ALA A 299 13.95 17.53 17.40
C ALA A 299 13.14 16.70 18.41
N GLU A 300 13.03 15.38 18.23
CA GLU A 300 12.32 14.49 19.17
C GLU A 300 12.98 14.44 20.54
N LYS A 301 14.32 14.47 20.59
CA LYS A 301 15.04 14.48 21.86
C LYS A 301 14.77 15.76 22.63
N ALA A 302 14.88 16.91 21.96
CA ALA A 302 14.59 18.21 22.56
C ALA A 302 13.11 18.36 22.94
N GLN A 303 12.18 17.81 22.13
CA GLN A 303 10.75 17.80 22.45
C GLN A 303 10.48 17.06 23.77
N LYS A 304 11.06 15.88 23.95
CA LYS A 304 10.89 15.07 25.17
C LYS A 304 11.45 15.76 26.42
N GLU A 305 12.54 16.53 26.28
CA GLU A 305 13.08 17.34 27.38
C GLU A 305 12.13 18.48 27.75
N ILE A 306 11.60 19.19 26.75
CA ILE A 306 10.64 20.30 26.94
C ILE A 306 9.31 19.80 27.52
N GLN A 307 8.81 18.64 27.08
CA GLN A 307 7.56 18.04 27.58
C GLN A 307 7.63 17.62 29.04
N LYS A 308 8.81 17.23 29.53
CA LYS A 308 9.00 16.83 30.93
C LYS A 308 9.13 18.01 31.89
N GLY A 309 9.61 19.15 31.39
CA GLY A 309 9.92 20.32 32.23
C GLY A 309 8.88 21.42 32.15
N GLU A 310 8.71 22.01 30.96
CA GLU A 310 8.03 23.31 30.81
C GLU A 310 6.66 23.21 30.14
N ASN A 311 6.53 22.40 29.09
CA ASN A 311 5.29 22.36 28.31
C ASN A 311 4.96 20.94 27.82
N PRO A 312 4.02 20.23 28.48
CA PRO A 312 3.62 18.88 28.08
C PRO A 312 2.98 18.81 26.69
N ASP A 313 2.47 19.93 26.16
CA ASP A 313 1.78 20.03 24.87
C ASP A 313 2.70 20.43 23.71
N ALA A 314 4.03 20.45 23.92
CA ALA A 314 4.97 20.79 22.85
C ALA A 314 4.93 19.75 21.72
N TRP A 315 4.81 20.21 20.48
CA TRP A 315 4.75 19.37 19.27
C TRP A 315 5.69 19.87 18.17
N ILE A 316 6.05 19.00 17.22
CA ILE A 316 7.00 19.28 16.14
C ILE A 316 6.23 19.73 14.88
N LEU A 317 6.56 20.90 14.38
CA LEU A 317 6.15 21.42 13.08
C LEU A 317 7.24 21.10 12.04
N VAL A 318 6.85 20.45 10.94
CA VAL A 318 7.74 20.16 9.82
C VAL A 318 7.46 21.15 8.69
N GLU A 319 8.31 22.15 8.54
CA GLU A 319 8.16 23.20 7.53
C GLU A 319 9.53 23.75 7.14
N ASN A 320 9.74 24.12 5.88
CA ASN A 320 10.96 24.82 5.46
C ASN A 320 10.74 26.32 5.64
N LEU A 321 11.19 26.88 6.76
CA LEU A 321 11.14 28.31 7.09
C LEU A 321 12.30 29.11 6.48
#